data_AF-A0A661NIA2-F1
#
_entry.id   AF-A0A661NIA2-F1
#
_cell.length_a   1.000
_cell.length_b   1.000
_cell.length_c   1.000
_cell.angle_alpha   90.00
_cell.angle_beta   90.00
_cell.angle_gamma   90.00
#
_symmetry.space_group_name_H-M   'P 1'
#
loop_
_entity.id
_entity.type
_entity.pdbx_description
1 polymer ?
#
loop_
_entity_poly.entity_id
_entity_poly.type
_entity_poly.pdbx_seq_one_letter_code
_entity_poly.pdbx_strand_id
1 'polypeptide(L)'
;MACLAGLLLGALFCLGCGDDGVATGVTGATETQEATTGEAPTETAAAVMPAPDPNDPIGVEMARRAVQFAANTEVSTPIFRGSLETGRFQDYQAVLRSDRCFKIIGVGGAGVVDLDLFLFDPQGTQLQEDTATDAYPVLGLNHPICPDLRGDYRVRVRMFEGSGEFGVQIFHSPSF
;
A
#
# COMPACT_ATOMS: atom_id res chain seq x y z
N MET A 1 28.76 42.69 17.42
CA MET A 1 29.10 42.19 16.07
C MET A 1 27.91 42.46 15.17
N ALA A 2 27.89 43.61 14.49
CA ALA A 2 26.82 43.99 13.57
C ALA A 2 27.28 43.63 12.15
N CYS A 3 26.48 42.86 11.41
CA CYS A 3 26.73 42.61 9.99
C CYS A 3 25.89 43.62 9.19
N LEU A 4 26.60 44.48 8.47
CA LEU A 4 26.07 45.55 7.64
C LEU A 4 25.36 45.01 6.38
N ALA A 5 24.39 45.80 5.96
CA ALA A 5 23.65 45.70 4.71
C ALA A 5 24.54 45.75 3.46
N GLY A 6 24.17 44.96 2.44
CA GLY A 6 24.64 45.08 1.07
C GLY A 6 23.44 45.18 0.13
N LEU A 7 23.10 46.41 -0.25
CA LEU A 7 22.09 46.79 -1.22
C LEU A 7 22.75 46.74 -2.61
N LEU A 8 22.18 46.02 -3.59
CA LEU A 8 22.51 46.22 -5.01
C LEU A 8 21.28 46.06 -5.90
N LEU A 9 20.94 47.22 -6.48
CA LEU A 9 20.06 47.52 -7.60
C LEU A 9 20.23 46.57 -8.80
N GLY A 10 19.13 46.33 -9.53
CA GLY A 10 19.20 45.90 -10.94
C GLY A 10 17.94 45.24 -11.47
N ALA A 11 16.98 46.03 -11.91
CA ALA A 11 15.79 45.58 -12.64
C ALA A 11 16.13 45.17 -14.07
N LEU A 12 15.52 44.09 -14.58
CA LEU A 12 15.26 43.97 -16.02
C LEU A 12 13.90 43.29 -16.27
N PHE A 13 13.02 44.11 -16.85
CA PHE A 13 11.78 43.79 -17.54
C PHE A 13 11.96 42.65 -18.54
N CYS A 14 11.03 41.69 -18.56
CA CYS A 14 10.53 41.12 -19.80
C CYS A 14 9.01 40.91 -19.68
N LEU A 15 8.28 41.86 -20.26
CA LEU A 15 6.89 41.70 -20.68
C LEU A 15 6.83 40.58 -21.72
N GLY A 16 5.90 39.64 -21.53
CA GLY A 16 5.45 38.73 -22.57
C GLY A 16 3.93 38.59 -22.46
N CYS A 17 3.21 39.48 -23.15
CA CYS A 17 1.82 39.27 -23.55
C CYS A 17 1.81 38.48 -24.86
N GLY A 18 0.93 37.50 -24.98
CA GLY A 18 0.68 36.73 -26.20
C GLY A 18 -0.73 36.16 -26.17
N ASP A 19 -1.61 36.86 -26.89
CA ASP A 19 -3.06 36.72 -27.01
C ASP A 19 -3.57 35.47 -27.76
N ASP A 20 -4.77 35.07 -27.35
CA ASP A 20 -5.96 34.66 -28.13
C ASP A 20 -5.88 33.58 -29.22
N GLY A 21 -6.53 32.45 -28.93
CA GLY A 21 -6.98 31.45 -29.90
C GLY A 21 -8.42 31.01 -29.63
N VAL A 22 -9.38 31.82 -30.07
CA VAL A 22 -10.81 31.51 -30.14
C VAL A 22 -11.06 30.50 -31.28
N ALA A 23 -11.73 29.38 -30.97
CA ALA A 23 -12.38 28.54 -31.96
C ALA A 23 -13.84 28.27 -31.53
N THR A 24 -14.76 29.07 -32.08
CA THR A 24 -16.20 28.84 -32.06
C THR A 24 -16.63 28.13 -33.33
N GLY A 25 -17.45 27.08 -33.18
CA GLY A 25 -18.48 26.70 -34.15
C GLY A 25 -18.36 25.32 -34.78
N VAL A 26 -19.25 24.40 -34.40
CA VAL A 26 -20.37 23.96 -35.27
C VAL A 26 -21.35 23.08 -34.50
N THR A 27 -22.61 23.49 -34.59
CA THR A 27 -23.84 22.80 -34.21
C THR A 27 -24.15 21.63 -35.12
N GLY A 28 -24.59 20.50 -34.56
CA GLY A 28 -25.19 19.39 -35.31
C GLY A 28 -25.84 18.39 -34.37
N ALA A 29 -27.15 18.50 -34.21
CA ALA A 29 -28.00 17.63 -33.40
C ALA A 29 -28.14 16.23 -34.02
N THR A 30 -28.28 15.20 -33.18
CA THR A 30 -29.44 14.28 -33.15
C THR A 30 -29.31 13.42 -31.89
N GLU A 31 -30.16 13.73 -30.91
CA GLU A 31 -30.51 12.84 -29.80
C GLU A 31 -31.33 11.67 -30.34
N THR A 32 -30.89 10.45 -30.06
CA THR A 32 -31.80 9.32 -29.87
C THR A 32 -31.57 8.81 -28.47
N GLN A 33 -32.43 9.26 -27.55
CA GLN A 33 -32.50 8.83 -26.17
C GLN A 33 -33.38 7.58 -26.12
N GLU A 34 -32.76 6.40 -26.14
CA GLU A 34 -33.45 5.15 -25.78
C GLU A 34 -33.48 5.04 -24.26
N ALA A 35 -34.67 5.30 -23.72
CA ALA A 35 -35.01 4.99 -22.35
C ALA A 35 -35.11 3.45 -22.20
N THR A 36 -34.14 2.85 -21.51
CA THR A 36 -34.37 1.58 -20.83
C THR A 36 -34.63 1.85 -19.36
N THR A 37 -35.87 1.55 -19.01
CA THR A 37 -36.40 1.40 -17.66
C THR A 37 -35.58 0.41 -16.84
N GLY A 38 -35.15 0.87 -15.66
CA GLY A 38 -35.22 0.14 -14.39
C GLY A 38 -34.36 -1.11 -14.24
N GLU A 39 -33.30 -0.98 -13.44
CA GLU A 39 -33.07 -1.90 -12.32
C GLU A 39 -32.36 -1.11 -11.22
N ALA A 40 -32.89 -1.16 -10.00
CA ALA A 40 -32.28 -0.54 -8.83
C ALA A 40 -30.98 -1.28 -8.46
N PRO A 41 -29.91 -0.61 -7.99
CA PRO A 41 -28.83 -1.32 -7.33
C PRO A 41 -29.28 -1.57 -5.88
N THR A 42 -30.08 -2.62 -5.69
CA THR A 42 -30.21 -3.25 -4.38
C THR A 42 -29.37 -4.51 -4.40
N GLU A 43 -28.05 -4.36 -4.32
CA GLU A 43 -27.24 -5.38 -3.70
C GLU A 43 -26.06 -4.69 -3.03
N THR A 44 -26.11 -4.67 -1.70
CA THR A 44 -24.95 -4.52 -0.84
C THR A 44 -23.98 -5.66 -1.21
N ALA A 45 -23.18 -5.45 -2.24
CA ALA A 45 -22.10 -6.34 -2.59
C ALA A 45 -20.99 -6.12 -1.55
N ALA A 46 -20.97 -7.01 -0.55
CA ALA A 46 -19.73 -7.31 0.16
C ALA A 46 -18.62 -7.43 -0.88
N ALA A 47 -17.52 -6.72 -0.69
CA ALA A 47 -16.40 -6.73 -1.63
C ALA A 47 -15.93 -8.18 -1.85
N VAL A 48 -16.38 -8.79 -2.94
CA VAL A 48 -15.82 -10.03 -3.45
C VAL A 48 -14.43 -9.64 -3.92
N MET A 49 -13.41 -9.91 -3.10
CA MET A 49 -12.05 -9.80 -3.57
C MET A 49 -11.95 -10.62 -4.86
N PRO A 50 -11.51 -10.04 -5.98
CA PRO A 50 -11.32 -10.82 -7.19
C PRO A 50 -10.38 -11.98 -6.85
N ALA A 51 -10.71 -13.18 -7.33
CA ALA A 51 -9.83 -14.33 -7.17
C ALA A 51 -8.44 -13.95 -7.71
N PRO A 52 -7.34 -14.36 -7.04
CA PRO A 52 -6.00 -14.04 -7.50
C PRO A 52 -5.76 -14.61 -8.90
N ASP A 53 -5.01 -13.87 -9.73
CA ASP A 53 -4.58 -14.35 -11.05
C ASP A 53 -3.77 -15.65 -10.87
N PRO A 54 -4.15 -16.76 -11.52
CA PRO A 54 -3.40 -18.02 -11.41
C PRO A 54 -1.95 -17.93 -11.90
N ASN A 55 -1.60 -16.91 -12.71
CA ASN A 55 -0.24 -16.65 -13.17
C ASN A 55 0.57 -15.77 -12.21
N ASP A 56 -0.02 -15.36 -11.08
CA ASP A 56 0.61 -14.59 -10.03
C ASP A 56 0.86 -15.48 -8.80
N PRO A 57 2.00 -16.19 -8.72
CA PRO A 57 2.26 -17.12 -7.63
C PRO A 57 2.28 -16.44 -6.26
N ILE A 58 2.77 -15.19 -6.18
CA ILE A 58 2.76 -14.41 -4.94
C ILE A 58 1.33 -14.07 -4.52
N GLY A 59 0.48 -13.64 -5.45
CA GLY A 59 -0.92 -13.32 -5.16
C GLY A 59 -1.74 -14.54 -4.75
N VAL A 60 -1.54 -15.67 -5.43
CA VAL A 60 -2.17 -16.95 -5.10
C VAL A 60 -1.81 -17.40 -3.70
N GLU A 61 -0.52 -17.35 -3.36
CA GLU A 61 -0.05 -17.78 -2.05
C GLU A 61 -0.44 -16.79 -0.95
N MET A 62 -0.41 -15.48 -1.23
CA MET A 62 -0.93 -14.45 -0.31
C MET A 62 -2.40 -14.70 0.02
N ALA A 63 -3.24 -14.99 -0.97
CA ALA A 63 -4.64 -15.31 -0.75
C ALA A 63 -4.82 -16.57 0.14
N ARG A 64 -4.00 -17.61 -0.07
CA ARG A 64 -4.00 -18.81 0.76
C ARG A 64 -3.64 -18.49 2.22
N ARG A 65 -2.61 -17.68 2.44
CA ARG A 65 -2.18 -17.26 3.79
C ARG A 65 -3.17 -16.32 4.46
N ALA A 66 -3.81 -15.43 3.69
CA ALA A 66 -4.87 -14.58 4.21
C ALA A 66 -6.06 -15.39 4.76
N VAL A 67 -6.47 -16.46 4.06
CA VAL A 67 -7.51 -17.38 4.57
C VAL A 67 -7.08 -18.06 5.87
N GLN A 68 -5.80 -18.43 6.00
CA GLN A 68 -5.27 -19.11 7.19
C GLN A 68 -5.14 -18.18 8.40
N PHE A 69 -4.60 -16.98 8.20
CA PHE A 69 -4.12 -16.14 9.29
C PHE A 69 -4.91 -14.86 9.47
N ALA A 70 -5.62 -14.38 8.45
CA ALA A 70 -6.33 -13.11 8.42
C ALA A 70 -7.86 -13.28 8.35
N ALA A 71 -8.40 -14.38 8.88
CA ALA A 71 -9.84 -14.56 9.01
C ALA A 71 -10.49 -13.39 9.79
N ASN A 72 -11.67 -12.96 9.34
CA ASN A 72 -12.45 -11.83 9.89
C ASN A 72 -11.72 -10.48 9.83
N THR A 73 -10.85 -10.28 8.84
CA THR A 73 -10.19 -9.00 8.58
C THR A 73 -10.45 -8.56 7.14
N GLU A 74 -10.16 -7.29 6.87
CA GLU A 74 -10.26 -6.64 5.57
C GLU A 74 -8.87 -6.25 5.07
N VAL A 75 -8.71 -6.16 3.75
CA VAL A 75 -7.46 -5.73 3.13
C VAL A 75 -7.21 -4.25 3.39
N SER A 76 -6.07 -3.93 4.01
CA SER A 76 -5.67 -2.55 4.27
C SER A 76 -4.82 -1.95 3.14
N THR A 77 -4.04 -2.78 2.45
CA THR A 77 -3.11 -2.32 1.40
C THR A 77 -3.14 -3.26 0.19
N PRO A 78 -2.76 -2.77 -1.00
CA PRO A 78 -2.28 -3.66 -2.06
C PRO A 78 -1.10 -4.52 -1.55
N ILE A 79 -0.76 -5.57 -2.30
CA ILE A 79 0.45 -6.35 -2.03
C ILE A 79 1.66 -5.49 -2.40
N PHE A 80 2.48 -5.15 -1.41
CA PHE A 80 3.82 -4.62 -1.64
C PHE A 80 4.69 -5.72 -2.22
N ARG A 81 5.38 -5.44 -3.32
CA ARG A 81 6.21 -6.42 -4.04
C ARG A 81 7.64 -5.96 -4.16
N GLY A 82 8.55 -6.91 -4.07
CA GLY A 82 9.96 -6.70 -4.33
C GLY A 82 10.67 -8.01 -4.61
N SER A 83 11.98 -7.92 -4.78
CA SER A 83 12.88 -9.06 -4.85
C SER A 83 14.12 -8.76 -4.00
N LEU A 84 14.60 -9.75 -3.27
CA LEU A 84 15.76 -9.61 -2.40
C LEU A 84 16.74 -10.76 -2.63
N GLU A 85 18.02 -10.41 -2.57
CA GLU A 85 19.10 -11.37 -2.36
C GLU A 85 19.24 -11.69 -0.87
N THR A 86 19.87 -12.81 -0.55
CA THR A 86 20.16 -13.21 0.83
C THR A 86 20.85 -12.09 1.61
N GLY A 87 20.42 -11.86 2.84
CA GLY A 87 20.94 -10.86 3.75
C GLY A 87 20.48 -9.42 3.43
N ARG A 88 19.73 -9.19 2.36
CA ARG A 88 19.15 -7.89 2.03
C ARG A 88 17.80 -7.68 2.71
N PHE A 89 17.42 -6.42 2.86
CA PHE A 89 16.12 -6.02 3.37
C PHE A 89 15.55 -4.86 2.57
N GLN A 90 14.23 -4.69 2.65
CA GLN A 90 13.50 -3.57 2.09
C GLN A 90 12.44 -3.09 3.09
N ASP A 91 12.28 -1.77 3.19
CA ASP A 91 11.34 -1.12 4.08
C ASP A 91 10.14 -0.57 3.29
N TYR A 92 8.93 -0.76 3.83
CA TYR A 92 7.68 -0.21 3.33
C TYR A 92 7.00 0.62 4.41
N GLN A 93 6.43 1.75 4.01
CA GLN A 93 5.66 2.62 4.88
C GLN A 93 4.17 2.26 4.80
N ALA A 94 3.53 2.16 5.96
CA ALA A 94 2.11 1.85 6.07
C ALA A 94 1.46 2.69 7.16
N VAL A 95 0.34 3.34 6.81
CA VAL A 95 -0.44 4.10 7.77
C VAL A 95 -1.33 3.15 8.56
N LEU A 96 -1.03 2.95 9.84
CA LEU A 96 -1.90 2.21 10.75
C LEU A 96 -2.78 3.18 11.54
N ARG A 97 -4.03 2.81 11.78
CA ARG A 97 -5.04 3.61 12.49
C ARG A 97 -5.24 3.08 13.90
N SER A 98 -5.65 3.92 14.83
CA SER A 98 -5.88 3.53 16.22
C SER A 98 -7.26 2.94 16.51
N ASP A 99 -8.13 2.82 15.50
CA ASP A 99 -9.50 2.33 15.63
C ASP A 99 -9.65 0.85 15.24
N ARG A 100 -8.55 0.15 14.96
CA ARG A 100 -8.54 -1.24 14.48
C ARG A 100 -7.22 -1.92 14.79
N CYS A 101 -7.24 -3.24 14.78
CA CYS A 101 -6.03 -4.06 14.93
C CYS A 101 -5.60 -4.64 13.59
N PHE A 102 -4.31 -4.87 13.42
CA PHE A 102 -3.70 -5.25 12.15
C PHE A 102 -3.05 -6.63 12.19
N LYS A 103 -2.99 -7.24 11.01
CA LYS A 103 -2.17 -8.41 10.71
C LYS A 103 -1.33 -8.11 9.47
N ILE A 104 -0.10 -8.57 9.46
CA ILE A 104 0.83 -8.34 8.34
C ILE A 104 1.35 -9.70 7.91
N ILE A 105 1.16 -10.04 6.65
CA ILE A 105 1.53 -11.33 6.09
C ILE A 105 2.58 -11.09 5.01
N GLY A 106 3.67 -11.85 5.09
CA GLY A 106 4.67 -11.97 4.05
C GLY A 106 4.54 -13.30 3.31
N VAL A 107 4.93 -13.29 2.04
CA VAL A 107 4.99 -14.48 1.19
C VAL A 107 6.24 -14.39 0.33
N GLY A 108 7.09 -15.42 0.43
CA GLY A 108 8.19 -15.67 -0.48
C GLY A 108 7.75 -16.40 -1.74
N GLY A 109 8.32 -16.02 -2.87
CA GLY A 109 8.16 -16.70 -4.15
C GLY A 109 9.16 -17.84 -4.32
N ALA A 110 9.34 -18.29 -5.56
CA ALA A 110 10.30 -19.33 -5.88
C ALA A 110 11.74 -18.89 -5.49
N GLY A 111 12.45 -19.77 -4.78
CA GLY A 111 13.83 -19.53 -4.32
C GLY A 111 13.94 -18.90 -2.93
N VAL A 112 12.84 -18.39 -2.37
CA VAL A 112 12.79 -17.86 -1.00
C VAL A 112 12.68 -19.02 -0.01
N VAL A 113 13.61 -19.08 0.96
CA VAL A 113 13.68 -20.15 1.96
C VAL A 113 13.30 -19.63 3.34
N ASP A 114 13.86 -18.48 3.71
CA ASP A 114 13.68 -17.86 5.03
C ASP A 114 13.49 -16.35 4.86
N LEU A 115 12.26 -15.89 5.12
CA LEU A 115 11.82 -14.52 4.96
C LEU A 115 11.27 -14.01 6.30
N ASP A 116 11.85 -12.94 6.81
CA ASP A 116 11.45 -12.36 8.09
C ASP A 116 10.66 -11.06 7.89
N LEU A 117 9.77 -10.77 8.84
CA LEU A 117 9.11 -9.48 8.96
C LEU A 117 9.42 -8.80 10.29
N PHE A 118 9.59 -7.49 10.24
CA PHE A 118 9.74 -6.64 11.42
C PHE A 118 8.84 -5.42 11.29
N LEU A 119 8.12 -5.07 12.35
CA LEU A 119 7.30 -3.88 12.43
C LEU A 119 7.96 -2.86 13.36
N PHE A 120 8.08 -1.62 12.89
CA PHE A 120 8.54 -0.49 13.68
C PHE A 120 7.45 0.58 13.78
N ASP A 121 7.39 1.22 14.95
CA ASP A 121 6.55 2.38 15.19
C ASP A 121 7.10 3.65 14.49
N PRO A 122 6.34 4.75 14.47
CA PRO A 122 6.80 6.01 13.87
C PRO A 122 8.04 6.63 14.55
N GLN A 123 8.38 6.21 15.76
CA GLN A 123 9.57 6.64 16.50
C GLN A 123 10.80 5.76 16.19
N GLY A 124 10.61 4.67 15.42
CA GLY A 124 11.65 3.73 15.06
C GLY A 124 11.84 2.58 16.05
N THR A 125 10.98 2.44 17.05
CA THR A 125 10.99 1.32 18.00
C THR A 125 10.44 0.07 17.32
N GLN A 126 11.13 -1.06 17.42
CA GLN A 126 10.59 -2.34 16.95
C GLN A 126 9.47 -2.81 17.87
N LEU A 127 8.30 -3.08 17.31
CA LEU A 127 7.12 -3.53 18.05
C LEU A 127 6.95 -5.05 18.00
N GLN A 128 7.20 -5.65 16.83
CA GLN A 128 6.99 -7.07 16.61
C GLN A 128 7.90 -7.57 15.50
N GLU A 129 8.20 -8.86 15.53
CA GLU A 129 8.92 -9.58 14.50
C GLU A 129 8.37 -10.99 14.33
N ASP A 130 8.60 -11.56 13.16
CA ASP A 130 8.54 -12.99 12.90
C ASP A 130 9.88 -13.38 12.29
N THR A 131 10.56 -14.29 12.97
CA THR A 131 11.89 -14.83 12.62
C THR A 131 11.86 -16.35 12.55
N ALA A 132 10.70 -16.94 12.29
CA ALA A 132 10.58 -18.37 12.03
C ALA A 132 11.27 -18.69 10.70
N THR A 133 11.99 -19.81 10.64
CA THR A 133 12.73 -20.24 9.44
C THR A 133 11.78 -20.79 8.37
N ASP A 134 11.02 -19.90 7.75
CA ASP A 134 10.08 -20.19 6.67
C ASP A 134 9.88 -18.99 5.72
N ALA A 135 9.15 -19.21 4.63
CA ALA A 135 8.91 -18.19 3.61
C ALA A 135 7.59 -17.42 3.80
N TYR A 136 6.91 -17.56 4.94
CA TYR A 136 5.55 -17.08 5.18
C TYR A 136 5.38 -16.38 6.55
N PRO A 137 6.19 -15.36 6.86
CA PRO A 137 6.15 -14.67 8.15
C PRO A 137 4.80 -13.97 8.37
N VAL A 138 4.30 -14.01 9.62
CA VAL A 138 3.03 -13.38 10.01
C VAL A 138 3.14 -12.62 11.32
N LEU A 139 2.90 -11.31 11.26
CA LEU A 139 2.77 -10.45 12.44
C LEU A 139 1.30 -10.31 12.87
N GLY A 140 1.08 -10.10 14.16
CA GLY A 140 -0.26 -9.95 14.73
C GLY A 140 -0.95 -11.25 15.18
N LEU A 141 -0.22 -12.39 15.23
CA LEU A 141 -0.75 -13.67 15.76
C LEU A 141 -0.62 -13.78 17.27
N ASN A 142 0.60 -13.66 17.81
CA ASN A 142 0.88 -13.85 19.23
C ASN A 142 0.53 -12.62 20.08
N HIS A 143 0.73 -11.44 19.50
CA HIS A 143 0.37 -10.16 20.10
C HIS A 143 -0.37 -9.33 19.05
N PRO A 144 -1.61 -8.88 19.31
CA PRO A 144 -2.36 -8.05 18.39
C PRO A 144 -1.65 -6.71 18.11
N ILE A 145 -1.60 -6.28 16.86
CA ILE A 145 -1.06 -4.97 16.48
C ILE A 145 -2.21 -3.96 16.53
N CYS A 146 -2.41 -3.31 17.67
CA CYS A 146 -3.47 -2.30 17.84
C CYS A 146 -2.82 -0.96 18.22
N PRO A 147 -2.53 -0.07 17.26
CA PRO A 147 -1.93 1.24 17.54
C PRO A 147 -2.75 2.10 18.50
N ASP A 148 -2.10 2.79 19.45
CA ASP A 148 -2.78 3.81 20.27
C ASP A 148 -3.04 5.10 19.50
N LEU A 149 -2.18 5.39 18.53
CA LEU A 149 -2.24 6.58 17.68
C LEU A 149 -2.09 6.19 16.22
N ARG A 150 -2.79 6.92 15.35
CA ARG A 150 -2.55 6.83 13.91
C ARG A 150 -1.12 7.28 13.61
N GLY A 151 -0.38 6.51 12.81
CA GLY A 151 1.01 6.82 12.48
C GLY A 151 1.47 6.18 11.18
N ASP A 152 2.64 6.64 10.72
CA ASP A 152 3.37 6.00 9.63
C ASP A 152 4.31 4.94 10.21
N TYR A 153 3.91 3.68 10.09
CA TYR A 153 4.67 2.53 10.58
C TYR A 153 5.55 2.00 9.47
N ARG A 154 6.69 1.44 9.86
CA ARG A 154 7.62 0.82 8.92
C ARG A 154 7.56 -0.69 9.03
N VAL A 155 7.23 -1.33 7.91
CA VAL A 155 7.32 -2.78 7.76
C VAL A 155 8.63 -3.10 7.03
N ARG A 156 9.53 -3.81 7.69
CA ARG A 156 10.75 -4.32 7.08
C ARG A 156 10.56 -5.77 6.68
N VAL A 157 10.97 -6.06 5.45
CA VAL A 157 11.09 -7.42 4.92
C VAL A 157 12.57 -7.73 4.80
N ARG A 158 13.00 -8.89 5.30
CA ARG A 158 14.39 -9.33 5.21
C ARG A 158 14.47 -10.75 4.67
N MET A 159 15.36 -10.96 3.70
CA MET A 159 15.70 -12.29 3.20
C MET A 159 16.83 -12.86 4.07
N PHE A 160 16.54 -13.83 4.92
CA PHE A 160 17.56 -14.46 5.75
C PHE A 160 18.26 -15.60 5.01
N GLU A 161 17.51 -16.40 4.25
CA GLU A 161 18.02 -17.48 3.40
C GLU A 161 17.23 -17.57 2.08
N GLY A 162 17.96 -17.85 0.98
CA GLY A 162 17.40 -17.89 -0.36
C GLY A 162 17.38 -16.52 -1.02
N SER A 163 16.74 -16.45 -2.18
CA SER A 163 16.55 -15.20 -2.94
C SER A 163 15.36 -15.31 -3.87
N GLY A 164 14.81 -14.16 -4.25
CA GLY A 164 13.70 -14.09 -5.20
C GLY A 164 12.66 -13.06 -4.82
N GLU A 165 11.53 -13.15 -5.52
CA GLU A 165 10.41 -12.26 -5.32
C GLU A 165 9.70 -12.53 -4.00
N PHE A 166 9.11 -11.48 -3.43
CA PHE A 166 8.26 -11.57 -2.25
C PHE A 166 7.06 -10.63 -2.38
N GLY A 167 6.03 -10.91 -1.59
CA GLY A 167 4.88 -10.05 -1.37
C GLY A 167 4.63 -9.81 0.11
N VAL A 168 4.19 -8.61 0.48
CA VAL A 168 3.67 -8.30 1.82
C VAL A 168 2.33 -7.61 1.71
N GLN A 169 1.38 -8.02 2.54
CA GLN A 169 0.06 -7.40 2.59
C GLN A 169 -0.37 -7.16 4.03
N ILE A 170 -1.05 -6.03 4.24
CA ILE A 170 -1.57 -5.64 5.54
C ILE A 170 -3.08 -5.80 5.53
N PHE A 171 -3.59 -6.37 6.62
CA PHE A 171 -5.00 -6.60 6.88
C PHE A 171 -5.39 -5.92 8.19
N HIS A 172 -6.65 -5.54 8.32
CA HIS A 172 -7.16 -4.95 9.56
C HIS A 172 -8.49 -5.54 9.99
N SER A 173 -8.74 -5.61 11.29
CA SER A 173 -10.08 -5.89 11.82
C SER A 173 -11.07 -4.80 11.38
N PRO A 174 -12.38 -5.07 11.49
CA PRO A 174 -13.36 -3.99 11.58
C PRO A 174 -12.97 -2.99 12.67
N SER A 175 -13.44 -1.76 12.55
CA SER A 175 -13.23 -0.77 13.61
C SER A 175 -13.98 -1.15 14.88
N PHE A 176 -13.39 -0.92 16.05
CA PHE A 176 -14.00 -1.14 17.35
C PHE A 176 -14.64 0.13 17.95
#